data_AF-A0A847GC23-F1
#
_entry.id   AF-A0A847GC23-F1
#
_cell.length_a   1.000
_cell.length_b   1.000
_cell.length_c   1.000
_cell.angle_alpha   90.00
_cell.angle_beta   90.00
_cell.angle_gamma   90.00
#
_symmetry.space_group_name_H-M   'P 1'
#
loop_
_entity.id
_entity.type
_entity.pdbx_description
1 polymer ?
#
loop_
_entity_poly.entity_id
_entity_poly.type
_entity_poly.pdbx_seq_one_letter_code
_entity_poly.pdbx_strand_id
1 'polypeptide(L)'
;MKSVCPGKRVALAVILTELDQSGREYSRGVKTLVIPAHGADSCRDVVVEHLRFVLPQELDVSGGLAEGRAFHVRLLANCVDFEGTFPDSVLMDANENTPFGPTHVCSLAP
;
A
#
# COMPACT_ATOMS: atom_id res chain seq x y z
N MET A 1 8.65 -1.17 -4.78
CA MET A 1 8.45 -1.84 -3.47
C MET A 1 9.79 -2.31 -3.01
N LYS A 2 10.20 -1.89 -1.82
CA LYS A 2 11.56 -2.10 -1.35
C LYS A 2 11.68 -3.48 -0.69
N SER A 3 12.81 -4.15 -0.91
CA SER A 3 13.23 -5.36 -0.17
C SER A 3 12.18 -6.48 -0.08
N VAL A 4 11.54 -6.85 -1.19
CA VAL A 4 10.69 -8.06 -1.26
C VAL A 4 11.59 -9.29 -1.24
N CYS A 5 11.28 -10.28 -0.40
CA CYS A 5 12.12 -11.47 -0.25
C CYS A 5 11.66 -12.65 -1.12
N PRO A 6 12.58 -13.59 -1.45
CA PRO A 6 12.29 -14.73 -2.29
C PRO A 6 11.13 -15.56 -1.75
N GLY A 7 10.24 -16.02 -2.64
CA GLY A 7 9.08 -16.82 -2.26
C GLY A 7 7.98 -16.07 -1.51
N LYS A 8 8.10 -14.76 -1.27
CA LYS A 8 7.11 -13.97 -0.54
C LYS A 8 6.29 -13.06 -1.46
N ARG A 9 4.99 -13.02 -1.23
CA ARG A 9 4.01 -12.13 -1.87
C ARG A 9 3.75 -10.92 -0.98
N VAL A 10 3.44 -9.78 -1.61
CA VAL A 10 3.12 -8.54 -0.90
C VAL A 10 1.78 -8.00 -1.38
N ALA A 11 0.86 -7.77 -0.45
CA ALA A 11 -0.36 -7.03 -0.70
C ALA A 11 -0.02 -5.54 -0.71
N LEU A 12 -0.34 -4.87 -1.81
CA LEU A 12 -0.16 -3.45 -1.99
C LEU A 12 -1.52 -2.79 -2.23
N ALA A 13 -1.87 -1.82 -1.39
CA ALA A 13 -2.97 -0.90 -1.62
C ALA A 13 -2.42 0.48 -2.02
N VAL A 14 -2.93 1.02 -3.11
CA VAL A 14 -2.63 2.34 -3.64
C VAL A 14 -3.88 3.19 -3.50
N ILE A 15 -3.82 4.18 -2.62
CA ILE A 15 -4.94 5.07 -2.29
C ILE A 15 -4.66 6.41 -2.94
N LEU A 16 -5.62 6.90 -3.73
CA LEU A 16 -5.56 8.18 -4.41
C LEU A 16 -6.58 9.14 -3.79
N THR A 17 -6.10 10.29 -3.33
CA THR A 17 -6.94 11.39 -2.85
C THR A 17 -6.68 12.65 -3.69
N GLU A 18 -7.71 13.43 -3.94
CA GLU A 18 -7.61 14.76 -4.57
C GLU A 18 -7.69 15.83 -3.50
N LEU A 19 -6.90 16.88 -3.64
CA LEU A 19 -6.91 18.03 -2.75
C LEU A 19 -7.74 19.17 -3.35
N ASP A 20 -8.59 19.79 -2.52
CA ASP A 20 -9.13 21.10 -2.84
C ASP A 20 -8.19 22.24 -2.41
N GLN A 21 -8.61 23.46 -2.67
CA GLN A 21 -7.87 24.69 -2.38
C GLN A 21 -7.58 24.91 -0.88
N SER A 22 -8.38 24.31 0.00
CA SER A 22 -8.20 24.36 1.44
C SER A 22 -7.30 23.24 1.97
N GLY A 23 -6.80 22.38 1.09
CA GLY A 23 -6.03 21.18 1.45
C GLY A 23 -6.90 20.03 1.96
N ARG A 24 -8.23 20.08 1.74
CA ARG A 24 -9.12 18.99 2.13
C ARG A 24 -9.00 17.85 1.13
N GLU A 25 -8.85 16.64 1.65
CA GLU A 25 -8.74 15.42 0.84
C GLU A 25 -10.11 14.83 0.47
N TYR A 26 -10.24 14.43 -0.79
CA TYR A 26 -11.38 13.71 -1.33
C TYR A 26 -10.91 12.39 -1.93
N SER A 27 -11.47 11.28 -1.47
CA SER A 27 -11.13 9.97 -2.03
C SER A 27 -11.50 9.89 -3.52
N ARG A 28 -10.55 9.42 -4.34
CA ARG A 28 -10.72 9.21 -5.79
C ARG A 28 -10.59 7.78 -6.22
N GLY A 29 -9.96 6.94 -5.40
CA GLY A 29 -9.98 5.52 -5.63
C GLY A 29 -8.96 4.78 -4.80
N VAL A 30 -9.13 3.46 -4.79
CA VAL A 30 -8.17 2.52 -4.26
C VAL A 30 -7.92 1.45 -5.31
N LYS A 31 -6.66 1.04 -5.45
CA LYS A 31 -6.29 -0.17 -6.17
C LYS A 31 -5.54 -1.08 -5.23
N THR A 32 -6.01 -2.32 -5.13
CA THR A 32 -5.34 -3.36 -4.37
C THR A 32 -4.80 -4.38 -5.35
N LEU A 33 -3.53 -4.73 -5.21
CA LEU A 33 -2.89 -5.77 -6.00
C LEU A 33 -1.98 -6.62 -5.13
N VAL A 34 -1.75 -7.85 -5.60
CA VAL A 34 -0.76 -8.74 -5.00
C VAL A 34 0.47 -8.73 -5.89
N ILE A 35 1.60 -8.38 -5.30
CA ILE A 35 2.90 -8.50 -5.94
C ILE A 35 3.32 -9.96 -5.82
N PRO A 36 3.58 -10.64 -6.95
CA PRO A 36 3.94 -12.04 -6.93
C PRO A 36 5.30 -12.24 -6.28
N ALA A 37 5.49 -13.43 -5.72
CA ALA A 37 6.79 -13.88 -5.27
C ALA A 37 7.78 -13.93 -6.43
N HIS A 38 9.05 -13.68 -6.13
CA HIS A 38 10.15 -13.90 -7.08
C HIS A 38 11.06 -15.04 -6.58
N GLY A 39 11.75 -15.69 -7.51
CA GLY A 39 12.70 -16.78 -7.23
C GLY A 39 14.16 -16.34 -7.32
N ALA A 40 14.47 -15.12 -6.87
CA ALA A 40 15.87 -14.69 -6.79
C ALA A 40 16.51 -15.23 -5.50
N ASP A 41 17.83 -15.23 -5.38
CA ASP A 41 18.52 -15.80 -4.22
C ASP A 41 18.47 -14.89 -2.97
N SER A 42 18.11 -13.61 -3.15
CA SER A 42 18.07 -12.61 -2.09
C SER A 42 16.92 -11.62 -2.27
N CYS A 43 16.60 -10.87 -1.20
CA CYS A 43 15.55 -9.86 -1.24
C CYS A 43 15.95 -8.72 -2.19
N ARG A 44 14.98 -8.19 -2.94
CA ARG A 44 15.22 -7.15 -3.94
C ARG A 44 14.04 -6.21 -4.09
N ASP A 45 14.31 -5.08 -4.71
CA ASP A 45 13.27 -4.12 -5.05
C ASP A 45 12.46 -4.62 -6.25
N VAL A 46 11.13 -4.50 -6.14
CA VAL A 46 10.19 -4.88 -7.20
C VAL A 46 9.48 -3.62 -7.69
N VAL A 47 9.57 -3.35 -8.99
CA VAL A 47 8.90 -2.23 -9.63
C VAL A 47 7.48 -2.63 -10.00
N VAL A 48 6.50 -1.79 -9.64
CA VAL A 48 5.11 -1.91 -10.07
C VAL A 48 4.83 -0.75 -11.00
N GLU A 49 4.53 -1.04 -12.26
CA GLU A 49 4.29 -0.05 -13.30
C GLU A 49 2.84 -0.06 -13.77
N HIS A 50 2.49 0.92 -14.62
CA HIS A 50 1.20 0.98 -15.33
C HIS A 50 -0.05 1.10 -14.44
N LEU A 51 0.09 1.61 -13.21
CA LEU A 51 -1.06 1.95 -12.36
C LEU A 51 -1.76 3.22 -12.90
N ARG A 52 -2.97 3.03 -13.45
CA ARG A 52 -3.79 4.12 -14.01
C ARG A 52 -5.11 4.28 -13.27
N PHE A 53 -5.39 5.48 -12.80
CA PHE A 53 -6.70 5.88 -12.30
C PHE A 53 -7.44 6.66 -13.39
N VAL A 54 -8.72 6.35 -13.58
CA VAL A 54 -9.61 7.13 -14.44
C VAL A 54 -10.35 8.10 -13.53
N LEU A 55 -10.23 9.40 -13.83
CA LEU A 55 -10.73 10.47 -12.98
C LEU A 55 -11.74 11.31 -13.75
N PRO A 56 -13.04 11.15 -13.48
CA PRO A 56 -14.09 11.99 -14.08
C PRO A 56 -13.86 13.48 -13.77
N GLN A 57 -14.23 14.34 -14.72
CA GLN A 57 -14.13 15.80 -14.56
C GLN A 57 -15.23 16.33 -13.65
N GLU A 58 -16.37 15.66 -13.59
CA GLU A 58 -17.53 16.00 -12.76
C GLU A 58 -17.22 15.92 -11.26
N LEU A 59 -16.17 15.20 -10.90
CA LEU A 59 -15.69 15.06 -9.52
C LEU A 59 -14.52 16.00 -9.20
N ASP A 60 -14.16 16.92 -10.09
CA ASP A 60 -13.11 17.90 -9.88
C ASP A 60 -13.46 18.84 -8.71
N VAL A 61 -12.53 18.96 -7.76
CA VAL A 61 -12.66 19.84 -6.57
C VAL A 61 -11.67 21.00 -6.58
N SER A 62 -10.91 21.15 -7.67
CA SER A 62 -9.96 22.26 -7.86
C SER A 62 -10.66 23.61 -8.05
N GLY A 63 -11.99 23.62 -8.29
CA GLY A 63 -12.77 24.86 -8.43
C GLY A 63 -12.45 25.66 -9.69
N GLY A 64 -11.93 25.01 -10.74
CA GLY A 64 -11.62 25.65 -12.02
C GLY A 64 -10.28 26.40 -12.04
N LEU A 65 -9.36 26.06 -11.13
CA LEU A 65 -8.03 26.66 -11.09
C LEU A 65 -7.23 26.38 -12.37
N ALA A 66 -6.51 27.39 -12.84
CA ALA A 66 -5.62 27.32 -13.99
C ALA A 66 -4.45 26.33 -13.82
N GLU A 67 -4.18 25.88 -12.58
CA GLU A 67 -3.04 25.00 -12.24
C GLU A 67 -3.37 23.50 -12.26
N GLY A 68 -4.62 23.12 -12.58
CA GLY A 68 -5.04 21.73 -12.67
C GLY A 68 -5.34 21.07 -11.33
N ARG A 69 -5.53 19.74 -11.35
CA ARG A 69 -5.97 18.94 -10.20
C ARG A 69 -4.78 18.45 -9.38
N ALA A 70 -4.81 18.65 -8.07
CA ALA A 70 -3.76 18.20 -7.15
C ALA A 70 -4.14 16.86 -6.50
N PHE A 71 -3.21 15.90 -6.47
CA PHE A 71 -3.46 14.56 -5.92
C PHE A 71 -2.39 14.11 -4.93
N HIS A 72 -2.82 13.41 -3.88
CA HIS A 72 -1.97 12.62 -3.01
C HIS A 72 -2.12 11.13 -3.31
N VAL A 73 -0.98 10.43 -3.34
CA VAL A 73 -0.92 8.98 -3.41
C VAL A 73 -0.36 8.46 -2.10
N ARG A 74 -1.08 7.53 -1.48
CA ARG A 74 -0.64 6.80 -0.29
C ARG A 74 -0.52 5.32 -0.61
N LEU A 75 0.55 4.70 -0.15
CA LEU A 75 0.84 3.29 -0.38
C LEU A 75 0.79 2.56 0.96
N LEU A 76 0.05 1.45 1.02
CA LEU A 76 0.07 0.53 2.15
C LEU A 76 0.54 -0.82 1.65
N ALA A 77 1.54 -1.39 2.31
CA ALA A 77 2.24 -2.58 1.84
C ALA A 77 2.42 -3.58 2.99
N ASN A 78 1.84 -4.77 2.85
CA ASN A 78 1.93 -5.83 3.85
C ASN A 78 2.29 -7.15 3.19
N CYS A 79 3.21 -7.90 3.80
CA CYS A 79 3.59 -9.21 3.31
C CYS A 79 2.40 -10.18 3.51
N VAL A 80 2.02 -10.96 2.49
CA VAL A 80 0.86 -11.87 2.52
C VAL A 80 1.23 -13.19 3.19
N ASP A 81 2.43 -13.67 2.91
CA ASP A 81 2.87 -14.98 3.37
C ASP A 81 3.38 -14.88 4.80
N PHE A 82 2.69 -15.59 5.69
CA PHE A 82 3.05 -15.72 7.09
C PHE A 82 3.92 -16.97 7.29
N GLU A 83 5.06 -16.81 7.96
CA GLU A 83 5.86 -17.93 8.44
C GLU A 83 6.04 -17.83 9.95
N GLY A 84 4.97 -18.17 10.64
CA GLY A 84 5.01 -18.48 12.06
C GLY A 84 4.27 -19.79 12.31
N THR A 85 4.83 -20.62 13.18
CA THR A 85 4.06 -21.65 13.88
C THR A 85 3.39 -20.98 15.07
N PHE A 86 2.06 -20.99 15.11
CA PHE A 86 1.34 -20.64 16.33
C PHE A 86 1.61 -21.75 17.36
N PRO A 87 2.06 -21.43 18.59
CA PRO A 87 1.84 -22.36 19.68
C PRO A 87 0.33 -22.49 19.89
N ASP A 88 -0.17 -23.69 20.16
CA ASP A 88 -1.60 -24.07 20.23
C ASP A 88 -2.46 -23.25 21.24
N SER A 89 -1.93 -22.22 21.89
CA SER A 89 -2.57 -21.49 22.99
C SER A 89 -2.24 -20.00 23.07
N VAL A 90 -2.28 -19.25 21.95
CA VAL A 90 -2.25 -17.77 22.02
C VAL A 90 -3.62 -17.21 21.65
N LEU A 91 -4.38 -16.84 22.69
CA LEU A 91 -5.56 -15.98 22.57
C LEU A 91 -5.14 -14.65 21.95
N MET A 92 -5.94 -14.15 21.01
CA MET A 92 -5.71 -12.84 20.37
C MET A 92 -5.85 -11.73 21.41
N ASP A 93 -4.72 -11.31 22.00
CA ASP A 93 -4.69 -10.08 22.78
C ASP A 93 -4.75 -8.89 21.83
N ALA A 94 -5.75 -8.04 22.01
CA ALA A 94 -5.98 -6.82 21.24
C ALA A 94 -4.96 -5.70 21.55
N ASN A 95 -3.84 -6.02 22.22
CA ASN A 95 -2.69 -5.13 22.31
C ASN A 95 -1.80 -5.39 21.08
N GLU A 96 -1.02 -4.39 20.67
CA GLU A 96 -0.23 -4.31 19.44
C GLU A 96 0.74 -5.49 19.16
N ASN A 97 0.81 -6.48 20.05
CA ASN A 97 1.52 -7.73 19.87
C ASN A 97 0.63 -8.80 19.23
N THR A 98 0.13 -8.51 18.03
CA THR A 98 -0.51 -9.55 17.23
C THR A 98 0.54 -10.61 16.84
N PRO A 99 0.16 -11.88 16.65
CA PRO A 99 1.07 -12.92 16.16
C PRO A 99 1.66 -12.62 14.78
N PHE A 100 1.20 -11.55 14.11
CA PHE A 100 1.81 -10.96 12.92
C PHE A 100 3.12 -10.18 13.23
N GLY A 101 3.61 -10.23 14.47
CA GLY A 101 4.73 -9.42 14.95
C GLY A 101 4.36 -7.94 14.99
N PRO A 102 5.32 -7.04 15.29
CA PRO A 102 5.18 -5.66 14.85
C PRO A 102 4.84 -5.70 13.36
N THR A 103 4.03 -4.76 12.87
CA THR A 103 3.98 -4.42 11.44
C THR A 103 5.36 -3.93 11.03
N HIS A 104 6.34 -4.84 10.95
CA HIS A 104 7.49 -4.73 10.09
C HIS A 104 6.89 -4.87 8.71
N VAL A 105 6.26 -3.77 8.27
CA VAL A 105 6.24 -3.30 6.90
C VAL A 105 7.46 -3.92 6.25
N CYS A 106 7.29 -4.79 5.25
CA CYS A 106 8.36 -5.19 4.35
C CYS A 106 9.10 -3.89 3.99
N SER A 107 10.23 -3.62 4.66
CA SER A 107 10.61 -2.24 5.01
C SER A 107 10.72 -1.40 3.75
N LEU A 108 9.85 -0.38 3.65
CA LEU A 108 10.20 0.84 2.93
C LEU A 108 11.43 1.39 3.65
N ALA A 109 12.62 0.90 3.30
CA ALA A 109 13.85 1.54 3.74
C ALA A 109 13.80 3.03 3.31
N PRO A 110 14.48 3.95 4.01
CA PRO A 110 14.56 5.35 3.61
C PRO A 110 14.97 5.51 2.14
#